data_AF-A0A914T714-F1
#
_entry.id   AF-A0A914T714-F1
#
_cell.length_a   1.000
_cell.length_b   1.000
_cell.length_c   1.000
_cell.angle_alpha   90.00
_cell.angle_beta   90.00
_cell.angle_gamma   90.00
#
_symmetry.space_group_name_H-M   'P 1'
#
loop_
_entity.id
_entity.type
_entity.pdbx_description
1 polymer ?
#
loop_
_entity_poly.entity_id
_entity_poly.type
_entity_poly.pdbx_seq_one_letter_code
_entity_poly.pdbx_strand_id
1 'polypeptide(L)'
;MGLTDCLQLFFHTFGGIFSIANSTFNDTFNKICGGFLNSGWIVSIFFTLLLAFNRFSTLCFRHKTILFENLFLFNTQIFISWLYFGIYFVIYMTPYCSVLYDPINLSWGYDNSEWSRTIEKIELYATLIQLSLTGILYLFIIFWLLTTKQYAENVSREYKQEFKVLIQVSSFRTFPRMADSNGF
;
A
#
# COMPACT_ATOMS: atom_id res chain seq x y z
N MET A 1 1.53 -1.20 -4.66
CA MET A 1 0.31 -1.03 -3.86
C MET A 1 -0.92 -1.37 -4.67
N GLY A 2 -1.47 -0.47 -5.51
CA GLY A 2 -2.76 -0.78 -6.19
C GLY A 2 -2.84 -2.16 -6.85
N LEU A 3 -1.80 -2.57 -7.61
CA LEU A 3 -1.75 -3.91 -8.21
C LEU A 3 -1.66 -5.05 -7.17
N THR A 4 -0.86 -4.89 -6.11
CA THR A 4 -0.74 -5.91 -5.05
C THR A 4 -2.03 -6.05 -4.25
N ASP A 5 -2.72 -4.94 -3.99
CA ASP A 5 -4.00 -4.93 -3.28
C ASP A 5 -5.11 -5.57 -4.13
N CYS A 6 -5.13 -5.29 -5.45
CA CYS A 6 -6.05 -5.97 -6.38
C CYS A 6 -5.80 -7.48 -6.44
N LEU A 7 -4.53 -7.90 -6.52
CA LEU A 7 -4.17 -9.32 -6.49
C LEU A 7 -4.60 -9.96 -5.17
N GLN A 8 -4.30 -9.32 -4.04
CA GLN A 8 -4.68 -9.82 -2.72
C GLN A 8 -6.20 -9.98 -2.61
N LEU A 9 -6.98 -8.98 -3.02
CA LEU A 9 -8.45 -9.04 -3.00
C LEU A 9 -9.00 -10.16 -3.88
N PHE A 10 -8.41 -10.35 -5.07
CA PHE A 10 -8.79 -11.42 -5.98
C PHE A 10 -8.61 -12.80 -5.30
N PHE A 11 -7.45 -13.05 -4.70
CA PHE A 11 -7.21 -14.33 -4.01
C PHE A 11 -8.02 -14.48 -2.72
N HIS A 12 -8.26 -13.37 -2.00
CA HIS A 12 -9.09 -13.37 -0.80
C HIS A 12 -10.57 -13.69 -1.11
N THR A 13 -11.05 -13.38 -2.32
CA THR A 13 -12.40 -13.74 -2.77
C THR A 13 -12.59 -15.26 -2.78
N PHE A 14 -11.57 -16.04 -3.13
CA PHE A 14 -11.63 -17.51 -3.05
C PHE A 14 -11.75 -18.02 -1.62
N GLY A 15 -11.15 -17.34 -0.64
CA GLY A 15 -11.37 -17.64 0.77
C GLY A 15 -12.84 -17.57 1.15
N GLY A 16 -13.56 -16.54 0.68
CA GLY A 16 -15.01 -16.42 0.86
C GLY A 16 -15.81 -17.54 0.16
N ILE A 17 -15.38 -17.96 -1.03
CA ILE A 17 -15.98 -19.12 -1.73
C ILE A 17 -15.77 -20.40 -0.91
N PHE A 18 -14.57 -20.60 -0.34
CA PHE A 18 -14.27 -21.75 0.52
C PHE A 18 -15.12 -21.76 1.79
N SER A 19 -15.40 -20.58 2.38
CA SER A 19 -16.32 -20.46 3.51
C SER A 19 -17.74 -20.93 3.16
N ILE A 20 -18.28 -20.47 2.03
CA ILE A 20 -19.64 -20.82 1.60
C ILE A 20 -19.73 -22.32 1.30
N ALA A 21 -18.70 -22.88 0.66
CA ALA A 21 -18.64 -24.29 0.31
C ALA A 21 -18.29 -25.21 1.49
N ASN A 22 -17.89 -24.66 2.64
CA ASN A 22 -17.30 -25.40 3.78
C ASN A 22 -16.19 -26.39 3.35
N SER A 23 -15.45 -26.04 2.31
CA SER A 23 -14.40 -26.88 1.73
C SER A 23 -13.42 -26.03 0.95
N THR A 24 -12.16 -26.44 0.93
CA THR A 24 -11.09 -25.79 0.16
C THR A 24 -10.98 -26.34 -1.27
N PHE A 25 -11.84 -27.29 -1.64
CA PHE A 25 -11.91 -28.04 -2.91
C PHE A 25 -10.64 -28.83 -3.28
N ASN A 26 -9.49 -28.17 -3.31
CA ASN A 26 -8.20 -28.73 -3.65
C ASN A 26 -7.09 -28.06 -2.82
N ASP A 27 -6.25 -28.88 -2.20
CA ASP A 27 -5.18 -28.42 -1.31
C ASP A 27 -4.11 -27.58 -2.03
N THR A 28 -3.75 -27.96 -3.27
CA THR A 28 -2.81 -27.20 -4.09
C THR A 28 -3.37 -25.83 -4.45
N PHE A 29 -4.66 -25.75 -4.78
CA PHE A 29 -5.31 -24.48 -5.08
C PHE A 29 -5.39 -23.59 -3.83
N ASN A 30 -5.75 -24.15 -2.67
CA ASN A 30 -5.74 -23.46 -1.39
C ASN A 30 -4.36 -22.86 -1.08
N LYS A 31 -3.32 -23.69 -1.26
CA LYS A 31 -1.92 -23.28 -1.05
C LYS A 31 -1.49 -22.15 -1.97
N ILE A 32 -1.83 -22.22 -3.26
CA ILE A 32 -1.55 -21.14 -4.23
C ILE A 32 -2.21 -19.84 -3.77
N CYS A 33 -3.50 -19.87 -3.42
CA CYS A 33 -4.23 -18.70 -2.94
C CYS A 33 -3.59 -18.09 -1.68
N GLY A 34 -3.28 -18.92 -0.68
CA GLY A 34 -2.66 -18.46 0.57
C GLY A 34 -1.26 -17.88 0.34
N GLY A 35 -0.46 -18.49 -0.53
CA GLY A 35 0.87 -17.99 -0.89
C GLY A 35 0.81 -16.63 -1.58
N PHE A 36 -0.11 -16.42 -2.53
CA PHE A 36 -0.32 -15.13 -3.18
C PHE A 36 -0.78 -14.06 -2.18
N LEU A 37 -1.74 -14.41 -1.32
CA LEU A 37 -2.32 -13.50 -0.34
C LEU A 37 -1.26 -13.03 0.66
N ASN A 38 -0.49 -13.97 1.24
CA ASN A 38 0.51 -13.63 2.25
C ASN A 38 1.72 -12.89 1.64
N SER A 39 2.17 -13.29 0.45
CA SER A 39 3.25 -12.57 -0.25
C SER A 39 2.82 -11.16 -0.65
N GLY A 40 1.56 -10.99 -1.06
CA GLY A 40 0.98 -9.69 -1.41
C GLY A 40 0.96 -8.76 -0.20
N TRP A 41 0.52 -9.28 0.95
CA TRP A 41 0.51 -8.55 2.22
C TRP A 41 1.89 -8.01 2.61
N ILE A 42 2.89 -8.90 2.65
CA ILE A 42 4.28 -8.57 3.01
C ILE A 42 4.85 -7.47 2.10
N VAL A 43 4.62 -7.60 0.80
CA VAL A 43 5.12 -6.63 -0.19
C VAL A 43 4.38 -5.29 -0.11
N SER A 44 3.10 -5.27 0.24
CA SER A 44 2.37 -4.03 0.47
C SER A 44 2.97 -3.23 1.65
N ILE A 45 3.45 -3.90 2.71
CA ILE A 45 4.17 -3.25 3.82
C ILE A 45 5.51 -2.68 3.32
N PHE A 46 6.26 -3.45 2.53
CA PHE A 46 7.51 -2.98 1.93
C PHE A 46 7.30 -1.76 1.01
N PHE A 47 6.25 -1.76 0.18
CA PHE A 47 5.89 -0.60 -0.64
C PHE A 47 5.54 0.63 0.22
N THR A 48 4.97 0.42 1.41
CA THR A 48 4.64 1.52 2.33
C THR A 48 5.89 2.19 2.86
N LEU A 49 6.89 1.41 3.22
CA LEU A 49 8.21 1.91 3.60
C LEU A 49 8.88 2.67 2.44
N LEU A 50 8.82 2.11 1.23
CA LEU A 50 9.40 2.75 0.04
C LEU A 50 8.73 4.09 -0.28
N LEU A 51 7.41 4.17 -0.13
CA LEU A 51 6.65 5.42 -0.30
C LEU A 51 7.02 6.45 0.76
N ALA A 52 7.18 6.04 2.02
CA ALA A 52 7.62 6.93 3.10
C ALA A 52 9.03 7.48 2.80
N PHE A 53 9.94 6.63 2.32
CA PHE A 53 11.28 7.03 1.91
C PHE A 53 11.28 7.99 0.72
N ASN A 54 10.40 7.76 -0.27
CA ASN A 54 10.22 8.66 -1.40
C ASN A 54 9.75 10.06 -0.94
N ARG A 55 8.75 10.10 -0.05
CA ARG A 55 8.23 11.36 0.52
C ARG A 55 9.29 12.07 1.35
N PHE A 56 10.02 11.34 2.19
CA PHE A 56 11.12 11.89 2.98
C PHE A 56 12.20 12.51 2.08
N SER A 57 12.61 11.78 1.04
CA SER A 57 13.62 12.27 0.09
C SER A 57 13.17 13.54 -0.64
N THR A 58 11.92 13.55 -1.13
CA THR A 58 11.37 14.67 -1.89
C THR A 58 11.17 15.92 -1.03
N LEU A 59 10.67 15.76 0.20
CA LEU A 59 10.34 16.89 1.07
C LEU A 59 11.56 17.46 1.81
N CYS A 60 12.49 16.60 2.24
CA CYS A 60 13.67 17.03 2.99
C CYS A 60 14.83 17.45 2.06
N PHE A 61 14.96 16.86 0.87
CA PHE A 61 16.09 17.08 -0.04
C PHE A 61 15.67 17.63 -1.41
N ARG A 62 14.86 18.69 -1.40
CA ARG A 62 14.27 19.38 -2.58
C ARG A 62 15.22 19.70 -3.75
N HIS A 63 16.54 19.76 -3.52
CA HIS A 63 17.55 20.02 -4.55
C HIS A 63 18.33 18.78 -5.04
N LYS A 64 18.02 17.58 -4.52
CA LYS A 64 18.69 16.31 -4.87
C LYS A 64 17.71 15.18 -5.18
N THR A 65 16.60 15.45 -5.87
CA THR A 65 15.61 14.45 -6.34
C THR A 65 16.12 13.54 -7.47
N ILE A 66 17.42 13.27 -7.51
CA ILE A 66 18.05 12.37 -8.49
C ILE A 66 17.55 10.92 -8.30
N LEU A 67 17.14 10.54 -7.07
CA LEU A 67 16.77 9.16 -6.77
C LEU A 67 15.49 8.66 -7.46
N PHE A 68 14.53 9.55 -7.74
CA PHE A 68 13.23 9.17 -8.32
C PHE A 68 12.96 9.79 -9.69
N GLU A 69 13.65 10.87 -10.07
CA GLU A 69 13.67 11.34 -11.46
C GLU A 69 14.45 10.37 -12.37
N ASN A 70 15.40 9.63 -11.78
CA ASN A 70 16.12 8.60 -12.49
C ASN A 70 15.26 7.33 -12.63
N LEU A 71 14.68 7.17 -13.83
CA LEU A 71 13.90 5.98 -14.22
C LEU A 71 14.61 4.66 -13.90
N PHE A 72 15.95 4.61 -13.96
CA PHE A 72 16.71 3.42 -13.62
C PHE A 72 16.55 3.05 -12.14
N LEU A 73 16.65 4.01 -11.23
CA LEU A 73 16.52 3.77 -9.80
C LEU A 73 15.08 3.40 -9.42
N PHE A 74 14.10 4.07 -10.02
CA PHE A 74 12.68 3.73 -9.85
C PHE A 74 12.37 2.30 -10.32
N ASN A 75 12.83 1.92 -11.52
CA ASN A 75 12.66 0.57 -12.05
C ASN A 75 13.38 -0.46 -11.19
N THR A 76 14.56 -0.14 -10.69
CA THR A 76 15.32 -1.01 -9.78
C THR A 76 14.56 -1.27 -8.48
N GLN A 77 13.96 -0.22 -7.89
CA GLN A 77 13.14 -0.36 -6.69
C GLN A 77 11.90 -1.23 -6.91
N ILE A 78 11.18 -1.02 -8.02
CA ILE A 78 10.04 -1.86 -8.39
C ILE A 78 10.48 -3.31 -8.58
N PHE A 79 11.59 -3.53 -9.28
CA PHE A 79 12.13 -4.87 -9.50
C PHE A 79 12.48 -5.56 -8.19
N ILE A 80 13.13 -4.86 -7.25
CA ILE A 80 13.45 -5.39 -5.92
C ILE A 80 12.17 -5.76 -5.16
N SER A 81 11.12 -4.93 -5.21
CA SER A 81 9.83 -5.24 -4.58
C SER A 81 9.18 -6.50 -5.15
N TRP A 82 9.23 -6.69 -6.47
CA TRP A 82 8.71 -7.90 -7.11
C TRP A 82 9.58 -9.13 -6.84
N LEU A 83 10.88 -8.95 -6.72
CA LEU A 83 11.78 -10.03 -6.29
C LEU A 83 11.47 -10.44 -4.85
N TYR A 84 11.24 -9.46 -3.96
CA TYR A 84 10.82 -9.70 -2.57
C TYR A 84 9.49 -10.47 -2.53
N PHE A 85 8.51 -10.10 -3.37
CA PHE A 85 7.27 -10.85 -3.55
C PHE A 85 7.53 -12.30 -3.99
N GLY A 86 8.34 -12.49 -5.02
CA GLY A 86 8.64 -13.80 -5.58
C GLY A 86 9.33 -14.73 -4.58
N ILE A 87 10.25 -14.20 -3.76
CA ILE A 87 10.96 -14.98 -2.74
C ILE A 87 9.98 -15.54 -1.71
N TYR A 88 9.12 -14.71 -1.12
CA TYR A 88 8.13 -15.17 -0.15
C TYR A 88 7.13 -16.13 -0.78
N PHE A 89 6.69 -15.85 -2.01
CA PHE A 89 5.78 -16.73 -2.73
C PHE A 89 6.38 -18.13 -2.93
N VAL A 90 7.64 -18.22 -3.37
CA VAL A 90 8.35 -19.49 -3.53
C VAL A 90 8.49 -20.21 -2.19
N ILE A 91 8.81 -19.51 -1.10
CA ILE A 91 8.87 -20.09 0.25
C ILE A 91 7.53 -20.74 0.61
N TYR A 92 6.40 -20.04 0.40
CA TYR A 92 5.07 -20.57 0.70
C TYR A 92 4.63 -21.71 -0.23
N MET A 93 5.26 -21.88 -1.40
CA MET A 93 5.01 -23.03 -2.27
C MET A 93 5.79 -24.28 -1.82
N THR A 94 6.83 -24.13 -1.00
CA THR A 94 7.61 -25.28 -0.51
C THR A 94 6.79 -26.14 0.46
N PRO A 95 7.09 -27.44 0.62
CA PRO A 95 6.40 -28.30 1.60
C PRO A 95 6.74 -27.95 3.06
N TYR A 96 7.70 -27.05 3.30
CA TYR A 96 8.19 -26.72 4.63
C TYR A 96 7.41 -25.58 5.31
N CYS A 97 6.74 -24.75 4.51
CA CYS A 97 5.93 -23.65 5.00
C CYS A 97 4.79 -23.38 4.01
N SER A 98 3.54 -23.49 4.48
CA SER A 98 2.36 -23.18 3.68
C SER A 98 1.43 -22.27 4.45
N VAL A 99 0.76 -21.36 3.74
CA VAL A 99 -0.36 -20.59 4.27
C VAL A 99 -1.63 -21.20 3.69
N LEU A 100 -2.51 -21.69 4.54
CA LEU A 100 -3.71 -22.42 4.15
C LEU A 100 -4.94 -21.74 4.75
N TYR A 101 -6.06 -21.80 4.02
CA TYR A 101 -7.34 -21.38 4.55
C TYR A 101 -7.94 -22.45 5.44
N ASP A 102 -8.43 -22.04 6.62
CA ASP A 102 -9.21 -22.85 7.54
C ASP A 102 -10.70 -22.42 7.47
N PRO A 103 -11.59 -23.24 6.88
CA PRO A 103 -13.01 -22.95 6.80
C PRO A 103 -13.72 -22.87 8.15
N ILE A 104 -13.18 -23.49 9.21
CA ILE A 104 -13.79 -23.51 10.54
C ILE A 104 -13.53 -22.17 11.23
N ASN A 105 -12.28 -21.71 11.21
CA ASN A 105 -11.86 -20.45 11.82
C ASN A 105 -12.04 -19.24 10.90
N LEU A 106 -12.48 -19.48 9.66
CA LEU A 106 -12.69 -18.47 8.61
C LEU A 106 -11.44 -17.60 8.35
N SER A 107 -10.26 -18.18 8.53
CA SER A 107 -8.99 -17.44 8.54
C SER A 107 -7.94 -18.12 7.66
N TRP A 108 -7.03 -17.30 7.16
CA TRP A 108 -5.79 -17.76 6.56
C TRP A 108 -4.76 -17.91 7.67
N GLY A 109 -4.10 -19.06 7.73
CA GLY A 109 -3.14 -19.36 8.78
C GLY A 109 -1.97 -20.18 8.27
N TYR A 110 -0.90 -20.15 9.03
CA TYR A 110 0.24 -21.03 8.83
C TYR A 110 -0.14 -22.48 9.14
N ASP A 111 0.36 -23.41 8.32
CA ASP A 111 0.28 -24.84 8.62
C ASP A 111 1.20 -25.23 9.78
N ASN A 112 1.04 -26.45 10.31
CA ASN A 112 1.88 -26.98 11.38
C ASN A 112 3.22 -27.57 10.89
N SER A 113 3.73 -27.09 9.75
CA SER A 113 4.98 -27.56 9.17
C SER A 113 6.19 -27.06 9.97
N GLU A 114 7.32 -27.77 9.84
CA GLU A 114 8.52 -27.56 10.67
C GLU A 114 9.02 -26.11 10.66
N TRP A 115 8.95 -25.44 9.50
CA TRP A 115 9.48 -24.09 9.32
C TRP A 115 8.44 -22.99 9.48
N SER A 116 7.15 -23.32 9.54
CA SER A 116 6.06 -22.33 9.53
C SER A 116 6.12 -21.39 10.72
N ARG A 117 6.36 -21.90 11.92
CA ARG A 117 6.52 -21.05 13.13
C ARG A 117 7.75 -20.13 13.04
N THR A 118 8.79 -20.58 12.36
CA THR A 118 10.02 -19.79 12.19
C THR A 118 9.79 -18.67 11.18
N ILE A 119 9.17 -18.99 10.04
CA ILE A 119 8.81 -18.01 9.01
C ILE A 119 7.80 -16.98 9.54
N GLU A 120 6.79 -17.42 10.28
CA GLU A 120 5.81 -16.53 10.93
C GLU A 120 6.49 -15.51 11.85
N LYS A 121 7.45 -15.96 12.68
CA LYS A 121 8.23 -15.04 13.54
C LYS A 121 9.09 -14.08 12.73
N ILE A 122 9.77 -14.58 11.68
CA ILE A 122 10.59 -13.74 10.80
C ILE A 122 9.72 -12.67 10.13
N GLU A 123 8.55 -13.04 9.63
CA GLU A 123 7.58 -12.12 9.04
C GLU A 123 7.13 -11.06 10.05
N LEU A 124 6.77 -11.48 11.27
CA LEU A 124 6.35 -10.58 12.34
C LEU A 124 7.44 -9.56 12.66
N TYR A 125 8.67 -10.00 12.88
CA TYR A 125 9.79 -9.09 13.17
C TYR A 125 10.11 -8.17 12.00
N ALA A 126 10.12 -8.70 10.77
CA ALA A 126 10.34 -7.89 9.57
C ALA A 126 9.28 -6.81 9.41
N THR A 127 8.01 -7.16 9.60
CA THR A 127 6.86 -6.24 9.57
C THR A 127 6.99 -5.16 10.63
N LEU A 128 7.31 -5.53 11.88
CA LEU A 128 7.49 -4.57 12.96
C LEU A 128 8.63 -3.58 12.69
N ILE A 129 9.75 -4.05 12.15
CA ILE A 129 10.88 -3.21 11.76
C ILE A 129 10.46 -2.26 10.64
N GLN A 130 9.82 -2.76 9.58
CA GLN A 130 9.38 -1.93 8.45
C GLN A 130 8.35 -0.86 8.87
N LEU A 131 7.37 -1.22 9.70
CA LEU A 131 6.38 -0.28 10.22
C LEU A 131 7.03 0.77 11.14
N SER A 132 7.98 0.36 11.98
CA SER A 132 8.69 1.26 12.87
C SER A 132 9.56 2.26 12.08
N LEU A 133 10.30 1.80 11.07
CA LEU A 133 11.06 2.66 10.16
C LEU A 133 10.16 3.64 9.40
N THR A 134 9.01 3.15 8.92
CA THR A 134 8.00 3.98 8.25
C THR A 134 7.50 5.09 9.19
N GLY A 135 7.15 4.73 10.43
CA GLY A 135 6.69 5.68 11.44
C GLY A 135 7.75 6.73 11.78
N ILE A 136 8.99 6.31 11.99
CA ILE A 136 10.12 7.20 12.25
C ILE A 136 10.33 8.19 11.09
N LEU A 137 10.31 7.72 9.84
CA LEU A 137 10.42 8.59 8.67
C LEU A 137 9.31 9.64 8.62
N TYR A 138 8.06 9.25 8.89
CA TYR A 138 6.96 10.21 8.92
C TYR A 138 7.06 11.22 10.07
N LEU A 139 7.53 10.81 11.24
CA LEU A 139 7.80 11.74 12.35
C LEU A 139 8.87 12.77 11.95
N PHE A 140 9.95 12.33 11.27
CA PHE A 140 10.96 13.23 10.73
C PHE A 140 10.40 14.19 9.68
N ILE A 141 9.55 13.70 8.75
CA ILE A 141 8.88 14.55 7.76
C ILE A 141 8.07 15.63 8.47
N ILE A 142 7.22 15.27 9.44
CA ILE A 142 6.40 16.22 10.18
C ILE A 142 7.26 17.24 10.92
N PHE A 143 8.29 16.78 11.64
CA PHE A 143 9.22 17.67 12.35
C PHE A 143 9.92 18.65 11.42
N TRP A 144 10.40 18.17 10.26
CA TRP A 144 11.03 19.00 9.24
C TRP A 144 10.06 20.04 8.66
N LEU A 145 8.82 19.63 8.38
CA LEU A 145 7.78 20.52 7.86
C LEU A 145 7.41 21.62 8.87
N LEU A 146 7.34 21.30 10.17
CA LEU A 146 7.04 22.26 11.22
C LEU A 146 8.19 23.26 11.45
N THR A 147 9.44 22.81 11.30
CA THR A 147 10.63 23.67 11.50
C THR A 147 10.94 24.54 10.28
N THR A 148 10.57 24.08 9.07
CA THR A 148 10.77 24.83 7.83
C THR A 148 9.66 25.88 7.65
N LYS A 149 9.85 27.09 8.20
CA LYS A 149 8.90 28.23 8.12
C LYS A 149 8.38 28.52 6.70
N GLN A 150 9.23 28.37 5.68
CA GLN A 150 8.86 28.60 4.28
C GLN A 150 7.84 27.57 3.74
N TYR A 151 7.81 26.35 4.30
CA TYR A 151 6.86 25.33 3.87
C TYR A 151 5.46 25.60 4.44
N ALA A 152 5.37 25.99 5.72
CA ALA A 152 4.13 26.43 6.34
C ALA A 152 3.52 27.62 5.59
N GLU A 153 4.34 28.59 5.16
CA GLU A 153 3.87 29.73 4.37
C GLU A 153 3.36 29.33 2.98
N ASN A 154 4.09 28.47 2.25
CA ASN A 154 3.67 28.03 0.91
C ASN A 154 2.42 27.15 0.93
N VAL A 155 2.32 26.20 1.87
CA VAL A 155 1.11 25.38 2.04
C VAL A 155 -0.08 26.24 2.42
N SER A 156 0.11 27.23 3.31
CA SER A 156 -0.97 28.17 3.65
C SER A 156 -1.42 29.01 2.45
N ARG A 157 -0.51 29.31 1.51
CA ARG A 157 -0.79 30.03 0.27
C ARG A 157 -1.55 29.16 -0.73
N GLU A 158 -1.10 27.92 -0.97
CA GLU A 158 -1.79 26.96 -1.84
C GLU A 158 -3.19 26.65 -1.32
N TYR A 159 -3.34 26.36 -0.03
CA TYR A 159 -4.65 26.09 0.57
C TYR A 159 -5.61 27.29 0.45
N LYS A 160 -5.10 28.51 0.63
CA LYS A 160 -5.87 29.75 0.38
C LYS A 160 -6.25 29.91 -1.09
N GLN A 161 -5.40 29.51 -2.03
CA GLN A 161 -5.70 29.55 -3.46
C GLN A 161 -6.75 28.51 -3.85
N GLU A 162 -6.61 27.26 -3.42
CA GLU A 162 -7.58 26.20 -3.66
C GLU A 162 -8.95 26.54 -3.06
N PHE A 163 -8.98 27.03 -1.82
CA PHE A 163 -10.22 27.47 -1.17
C PHE A 163 -10.87 28.65 -1.90
N LYS A 164 -10.07 29.60 -2.41
CA LYS A 164 -10.56 30.71 -3.23
C LYS A 164 -11.16 30.21 -4.55
N VAL A 165 -10.53 29.24 -5.22
CA VAL A 165 -11.07 28.63 -6.45
C VAL A 165 -12.38 27.90 -6.14
N LEU A 166 -12.49 27.17 -5.04
CA LEU A 166 -13.73 26.49 -4.64
C LEU A 166 -14.88 27.47 -4.37
N ILE A 167 -14.61 28.62 -3.73
CA ILE A 167 -15.61 29.68 -3.55
C ILE A 167 -16.03 30.28 -4.89
N GLN A 168 -15.08 30.52 -5.81
CA GLN A 168 -15.40 31.06 -7.14
C GLN A 168 -16.27 30.08 -7.96
N VAL A 169 -15.92 28.80 -7.95
CA VAL A 169 -16.66 27.75 -8.67
C VAL A 169 -18.05 27.52 -8.07
N SER A 170 -18.19 27.55 -6.74
CA SER A 170 -19.49 27.43 -6.07
C SER A 170 -20.37 28.65 -6.30
N SER A 171 -19.81 29.87 -6.22
CA SER A 171 -20.54 31.12 -6.47
C SER A 171 -21.02 31.25 -7.91
N PHE A 172 -20.26 30.72 -8.88
CA PHE A 172 -20.66 30.69 -10.30
C PHE A 172 -21.80 29.70 -10.57
N ARG A 173 -21.92 28.61 -9.80
CA ARG A 173 -23.05 27.66 -9.93
C ARG A 173 -24.35 28.16 -9.33
N THR A 174 -24.33 29.14 -8.43
CA THR A 174 -25.54 29.68 -7.77
C THR A 174 -26.16 30.87 -8.51
N PHE A 175 -25.59 31.32 -9.63
CA PHE A 175 -26.27 32.24 -10.55
C PHE A 175 -26.95 31.42 -11.67
N PRO A 176 -28.22 31.00 -11.49
CA PRO A 176 -29.01 30.62 -12.66
C PRO A 176 -29.06 31.84 -13.58
N ARG A 177 -28.84 31.61 -14.88
CA ARG A 177 -29.10 32.58 -15.95
C ARG A 177 -30.53 33.12 -15.79
N MET A 178 -30.67 34.28 -15.15
CA MET A 178 -31.83 35.16 -15.27
C MET A 178 -31.48 36.25 -16.28
N ALA A 179 -31.33 35.83 -17.53
CA ALA A 179 -31.31 36.72 -18.70
C ALA A 179 -31.60 35.82 -19.89
N ASP A 180 -32.88 35.68 -20.22
CA ASP A 180 -33.43 35.64 -21.57
C ASP A 180 -34.91 35.23 -21.50
N SER A 181 -35.76 36.18 -21.09
CA SER A 181 -37.20 36.12 -21.34
C SER A 181 -37.72 37.52 -21.68
N ASN A 182 -37.22 38.10 -22.78
CA ASN A 182 -37.89 39.18 -23.49
C ASN A 182 -37.75 38.90 -24.98
N GLY A 183 -38.64 38.04 -25.47
CA GLY A 183 -38.83 37.73 -26.88
C GLY A 183 -40.31 37.44 -27.10
N PHE A 184 -41.11 38.50 -27.18
CA PHE A 184 -42.28 38.77 -28.03
C PHE A 184 -43.10 39.92 -27.44
#